data_AF-A0A0S2EQH4-F1
#
_entry.id   AF-A0A0S2EQH4-F1
#
_cell.length_a   1.000
_cell.length_b   1.000
_cell.length_c   1.000
_cell.angle_alpha   90.00
_cell.angle_beta   90.00
_cell.angle_gamma   90.00
#
_symmetry.space_group_name_H-M   'P 1'
#
loop_
_entity.id
_entity.type
_entity.pdbx_description
1 polymer ?
#
loop_
_entity_poly.entity_id
_entity_poly.type
_entity_poly.pdbx_seq_one_letter_code
_entity_poly.pdbx_strand_id
1 'polypeptide(L)'
;MSDLPKTIEHDENEPPRDTSKPPWLLLACILVFVWSVTLTNEGIEWRSVLLGGFTAMIFTLWAIDATGNKVPLSWRRRPTDRL
;
A
#
# COMPACT_ATOMS: atom_id res chain seq x y z
N MET A 1 36.68 22.89 -3.27
CA MET A 1 35.32 22.99 -2.69
C MET A 1 34.81 21.57 -2.59
N SER A 2 34.90 20.97 -1.40
CA SER A 2 34.57 19.56 -1.16
C SER A 2 33.06 19.42 -1.01
N ASP A 3 32.41 18.77 -1.98
CA ASP A 3 31.03 18.32 -1.84
C ASP A 3 31.00 17.19 -0.80
N LEU A 4 30.81 17.57 0.47
CA LEU A 4 30.45 16.61 1.51
C LEU A 4 29.15 15.94 1.10
N PRO A 5 29.01 14.62 1.30
CA PRO A 5 27.75 13.94 1.01
C PRO A 5 26.65 14.65 1.80
N LYS A 6 25.60 15.07 1.10
CA LYS A 6 24.43 15.72 1.70
C LYS A 6 23.78 14.72 2.66
N THR A 7 24.15 14.78 3.94
CA THR A 7 23.46 14.05 5.00
C THR A 7 22.03 14.58 5.03
N ILE A 8 21.08 13.71 4.72
CA ILE A 8 19.66 14.01 4.93
C ILE A 8 19.47 13.98 6.45
N GLU A 9 19.50 15.14 7.09
CA GLU A 9 19.09 15.28 8.50
C GLU A 9 17.61 14.90 8.58
N HIS A 10 17.33 13.75 9.17
CA HIS A 10 15.99 13.39 9.58
C HIS A 10 15.70 14.15 10.88
N ASP A 11 14.67 15.01 10.86
CA ASP A 11 14.19 15.68 12.07
C ASP A 11 13.60 14.64 13.01
N GLU A 12 14.21 14.45 14.19
CA GLU A 12 13.71 13.52 15.21
C GLU A 12 12.34 13.92 15.74
N ASN A 13 11.93 15.18 15.58
CA ASN A 13 10.63 15.68 16.02
C ASN A 13 9.57 15.68 14.91
N GLU A 14 9.83 15.04 13.75
CA GLU A 14 8.80 14.90 12.72
C GLU A 14 7.59 14.16 13.32
N PRO A 15 6.39 14.77 13.33
CA PRO A 15 5.21 14.12 13.89
C PRO A 15 4.99 12.79 13.15
N PRO A 16 4.68 11.69 13.86
CA PRO A 16 4.42 10.41 13.22
C PRO A 16 3.38 10.60 12.12
N ARG A 17 3.64 10.06 10.92
CA ARG A 17 2.70 10.08 9.80
C ARG A 17 1.30 9.79 10.33
N ASP A 18 0.35 10.67 10.06
CA ASP A 18 -1.04 10.47 10.45
C ASP A 18 -1.52 9.14 9.84
N THR A 19 -1.67 8.13 10.69
CA THR A 19 -2.24 6.83 10.35
C THR A 19 -3.71 6.78 10.76
N SER A 20 -4.44 7.89 10.60
CA SER A 20 -5.89 7.87 10.63
C SER A 20 -6.36 6.74 9.71
N LYS A 21 -6.89 5.67 10.32
CA LYS A 21 -7.10 4.38 9.66
C LYS A 21 -8.02 4.63 8.47
N PRO A 22 -7.55 4.46 7.22
CA PRO A 22 -8.43 4.68 6.09
C PRO A 22 -9.57 3.67 6.17
N PRO A 23 -10.75 3.97 5.59
CA PRO A 23 -11.95 3.16 5.73
C PRO A 23 -11.89 1.88 4.88
N TRP A 24 -10.78 1.14 4.94
CA TRP A 24 -10.51 -0.08 4.19
C TRP A 24 -11.57 -1.16 4.43
N LEU A 25 -12.12 -1.25 5.64
CA LEU A 25 -13.19 -2.18 5.95
C LEU A 25 -14.48 -1.83 5.20
N LEU A 26 -14.84 -0.54 5.12
CA LEU A 26 -15.99 -0.09 4.33
C LEU A 26 -15.77 -0.38 2.85
N LEU A 27 -14.56 -0.11 2.33
CA LEU A 27 -14.22 -0.40 0.93
C LEU A 27 -14.29 -1.90 0.62
N ALA A 28 -13.82 -2.76 1.54
CA ALA A 28 -13.93 -4.21 1.42
C ALA A 28 -15.40 -4.66 1.41
N CYS A 29 -16.25 -4.11 2.28
CA CYS A 29 -17.69 -4.38 2.27
C CYS A 29 -18.35 -4.00 0.94
N ILE A 30 -18.03 -2.82 0.40
CA ILE A 30 -18.53 -2.37 -0.90
C ILE A 30 -18.05 -3.33 -2.01
N LEU A 31 -16.78 -3.75 -1.98
CA LEU A 31 -16.21 -4.63 -2.99
C LEU A 31 -16.89 -6.00 -3.00
N VAL A 32 -17.14 -6.58 -1.82
CA VAL A 32 -17.90 -7.83 -1.67
C VAL A 32 -19.33 -7.68 -2.18
N PHE A 33 -19.98 -6.55 -1.88
CA PHE A 33 -21.32 -6.28 -2.37
C PHE A 33 -21.36 -6.20 -3.90
N VAL A 34 -20.44 -5.44 -4.52
CA VAL A 34 -20.35 -5.33 -5.98
C VAL A 34 -20.10 -6.69 -6.62
N TRP A 35 -19.14 -7.48 -6.12
CA TRP A 35 -18.90 -8.83 -6.60
C TRP A 35 -20.13 -9.73 -6.50
N SER A 36 -20.84 -9.69 -5.36
CA SER A 36 -22.05 -10.48 -5.15
C SER A 36 -23.13 -10.13 -6.19
N VAL A 37 -23.40 -8.83 -6.39
CA VAL A 37 -24.38 -8.35 -7.36
C VAL A 37 -24.00 -8.74 -8.80
N THR A 38 -22.73 -8.56 -9.18
CA THR A 38 -22.26 -8.93 -10.51
C THR A 38 -22.39 -10.42 -10.77
N LEU A 39 -22.00 -11.27 -9.81
CA LEU A 39 -22.07 -12.72 -9.98
C LEU A 39 -23.51 -13.25 -10.01
N THR A 40 -24.45 -12.62 -9.29
CA THR A 40 -25.86 -13.05 -9.30
C THR A 40 -26.63 -12.60 -10.54
N ASN A 41 -26.30 -11.44 -11.10
CA ASN A 41 -27.08 -10.83 -12.19
C ASN A 41 -26.48 -11.04 -13.58
N GLU A 42 -25.16 -11.00 -13.70
CA GLU A 42 -24.46 -10.98 -14.99
C GLU A 42 -23.61 -12.25 -15.24
N GLY A 43 -23.30 -13.02 -14.19
CA GLY A 43 -22.38 -14.15 -14.31
C GLY A 43 -20.93 -13.70 -14.50
N ILE A 44 -20.08 -14.56 -15.10
CA ILE A 44 -18.67 -14.23 -15.38
C ILE A 44 -18.55 -13.79 -16.83
N GLU A 45 -18.33 -12.49 -17.03
CA GLU A 45 -18.12 -11.87 -18.34
C GLU A 45 -16.84 -11.02 -18.37
N TRP A 46 -16.54 -10.38 -19.50
CA TRP A 46 -15.38 -9.48 -19.63
C TRP A 46 -15.38 -8.33 -18.60
N ARG A 47 -16.57 -7.90 -18.17
CA ARG A 47 -16.74 -6.93 -17.07
C ARG A 47 -16.16 -7.44 -15.76
N SER A 48 -16.25 -8.74 -15.48
CA SER A 48 -15.67 -9.37 -14.29
C SER A 48 -14.14 -9.34 -14.32
N VAL A 49 -13.51 -9.34 -15.50
CA VAL A 49 -12.05 -9.16 -15.64
C VAL A 49 -11.64 -7.76 -15.21
N LEU A 50 -12.37 -6.73 -15.66
CA LEU A 50 -12.14 -5.35 -15.25
C LEU A 50 -12.37 -5.16 -13.75
N LEU A 51 -13.44 -5.75 -13.20
CA LEU A 51 -13.72 -5.72 -11.77
C LEU A 51 -12.62 -6.43 -10.96
N GLY A 52 -12.09 -7.54 -11.47
CA GLY A 52 -10.93 -8.23 -10.90
C GLY A 52 -9.66 -7.37 -10.92
N GLY A 53 -9.37 -6.71 -12.04
CA GLY A 53 -8.25 -5.77 -12.14
C GLY A 53 -8.38 -4.60 -11.15
N PHE A 54 -9.57 -4.01 -11.04
CA PHE A 54 -9.85 -2.94 -10.08
C PHE A 54 -9.72 -3.44 -8.63
N THR A 55 -10.19 -4.65 -8.33
CA THR A 55 -10.02 -5.31 -7.04
C THR A 55 -8.55 -5.47 -6.67
N ALA A 56 -7.71 -5.93 -7.62
CA ALA A 56 -6.27 -6.09 -7.41
C ALA A 56 -5.56 -4.75 -7.15
N MET A 57 -5.99 -3.68 -7.84
CA MET A 57 -5.48 -2.33 -7.60
C MET A 57 -5.80 -1.85 -6.19
N ILE A 58 -7.05 -2.00 -5.74
CA ILE A 58 -7.47 -1.66 -4.37
C ILE A 58 -6.63 -2.43 -3.34
N PHE A 59 -6.47 -3.74 -3.55
CA PHE A 59 -5.68 -4.58 -2.65
C PHE A 59 -4.21 -4.14 -2.59
N THR A 60 -3.64 -3.74 -3.72
CA THR A 60 -2.27 -3.21 -3.79
C THR A 60 -2.14 -1.91 -3.00
N LEU A 61 -3.10 -0.99 -3.15
CA LEU A 61 -3.12 0.27 -2.38
C LEU A 61 -3.27 0.02 -0.87
N TRP A 62 -4.15 -0.92 -0.49
CA TRP A 62 -4.28 -1.34 0.90
C TRP A 62 -2.97 -1.91 1.44
N ALA A 63 -2.27 -2.76 0.68
CA ALA A 63 -1.00 -3.34 1.09
C ALA A 63 0.10 -2.27 1.25
N ILE A 64 0.17 -1.30 0.33
CA ILE A 64 1.09 -0.16 0.42
C ILE A 64 0.81 0.65 1.70
N ASP A 65 -0.46 0.92 1.98
CA ASP A 65 -0.84 1.68 3.16
C ASP A 65 -0.56 0.92 4.46
N ALA A 66 -0.94 -0.37 4.51
CA ALA A 66 -0.72 -1.26 5.65
C ALA A 66 0.78 -1.45 5.97
N THR A 67 1.63 -1.45 4.94
CA THR A 67 3.10 -1.55 5.11
C THR A 67 3.77 -0.18 5.25
N GLY A 68 3.03 0.92 5.09
CA GLY A 68 3.58 2.28 5.03
C GLY A 68 4.58 2.47 3.89
N ASN A 69 4.49 1.66 2.83
CA ASN A 69 5.47 1.56 1.75
C ASN A 69 6.92 1.31 2.24
N LYS A 70 7.09 0.73 3.44
CA LYS A 70 8.40 0.47 4.03
C LYS A 70 8.90 -0.91 3.63
N VAL A 71 10.18 -0.97 3.28
CA VAL A 71 10.87 -2.24 3.03
C VAL A 71 10.98 -3.02 4.35
N PRO A 72 10.64 -4.31 4.38
CA PRO A 72 10.73 -5.13 5.58
C PRO A 72 12.18 -5.20 6.12
N LEU A 73 12.32 -5.30 7.43
CA LEU A 73 13.63 -5.31 8.11
C LEU A 73 14.55 -6.42 7.61
N SER A 74 14.01 -7.58 7.24
CA SER A 74 14.76 -8.71 6.69
C SER A 74 15.43 -8.39 5.33
N TRP A 75 14.95 -7.38 4.61
CA TRP A 75 15.46 -6.97 3.30
C TRP A 75 16.38 -5.74 3.40
N ARG A 76 16.40 -5.07 4.56
CA ARG A 76 17.35 -3.97 4.78
C ARG A 76 18.75 -4.56 4.90
N ARG A 77 19.65 -4.19 3.99
CA ARG A 77 21.06 -4.56 4.10
C ARG A 77 21.57 -4.04 5.44
N ARG A 78 22.32 -4.87 6.17
CA ARG A 78 23.07 -4.39 7.33
C ARG A 78 24.04 -3.31 6.84
N PRO A 79 24.20 -2.18 7.55
CA PRO A 79 25.30 -1.27 7.29
C PRO A 79 26.57 -2.10 7.23
N THR A 80 27.28 -2.05 6.11
CA THR A 80 28.64 -2.59 6.07
C THR A 80 29.46 -1.60 6.88
N ASP A 81 29.78 -1.96 8.12
CA ASP A 81 30.68 -1.18 8.97
C ASP A 81 31.98 -1.01 8.19
N ARG A 82 32.19 0.21 7.66
CA ARG A 82 33.46 0.57 7.04
C ARG A 82 34.45 0.78 8.18
N LEU A 83 35.23 -0.26 8.43
CA LEU A 83 36.52 -0.21 9.13
C LEU A 83 37.44 0.85 8.48
#